data_AF-A0A0D8ZN00-F1
#
_entry.id   AF-A0A0D8ZN00-F1
#
_cell.length_a   1.000
_cell.length_b   1.000
_cell.length_c   1.000
_cell.angle_alpha   90.00
_cell.angle_beta   90.00
_cell.angle_gamma   90.00
#
_symmetry.space_group_name_H-M   'P 1'
#
loop_
_entity.id
_entity.type
_entity.pdbx_description
1 polymer ?
#
loop_
_entity_poly.entity_id
_entity_poly.type
_entity_poly.pdbx_seq_one_letter_code
_entity_poly.pdbx_strand_id
1 'polypeptide(L)'
;MPWNRIISGIIAIALALTASLLGGWYFTLMFCAIVYLGQLEYFDLVRATGIAPAAKTTLVVSQTLLIIATFSSTLADAVMPVAGTFICFYLLFQPKLATIADISTSILGLFYGGYLPSYWVRMRSLDAVGNLPLGGYWSDNWLDLNTLPQGLKVTLLTFFCIWAADIGAYTIGKFFGKTRLSHISPKKTVEGAAFGVAGSIAVAMAGAWYLDWSGWTWTGLALGLIIGIASLLGDLTESMMKRDAGVKDSGQLIPGHGGILDRADSYVFTAPLVYYFVTLFLPLLPS
;
A
#
# COMPACT_ATOMS: atom_id res chain seq x y z
N MET A 1 -22.93 -8.27 -18.93
CA MET A 1 -21.91 -7.51 -18.17
C MET A 1 -22.23 -7.72 -16.71
N PRO A 2 -21.38 -8.37 -15.90
CA PRO A 2 -21.92 -9.00 -14.71
C PRO A 2 -22.05 -7.95 -13.61
N TRP A 3 -23.29 -7.56 -13.35
CA TRP A 3 -23.72 -6.67 -12.28
C TRP A 3 -23.04 -7.01 -10.93
N ASN A 4 -22.79 -8.31 -10.69
CA ASN A 4 -22.06 -8.83 -9.54
C ASN A 4 -20.64 -8.25 -9.40
N ARG A 5 -19.93 -7.98 -10.50
CA ARG A 5 -18.60 -7.36 -10.46
C ARG A 5 -18.70 -5.91 -9.97
N ILE A 6 -19.62 -5.13 -10.54
CA ILE A 6 -19.82 -3.72 -10.17
C ILE A 6 -20.23 -3.62 -8.69
N ILE A 7 -21.19 -4.45 -8.27
CA ILE A 7 -21.62 -4.51 -6.86
C ILE A 7 -20.45 -4.85 -5.94
N SER A 8 -19.69 -5.90 -6.26
CA SER A 8 -18.56 -6.31 -5.41
C SER A 8 -17.49 -5.21 -5.27
N GLY A 9 -17.21 -4.48 -6.35
CA GLY A 9 -16.30 -3.34 -6.32
C GLY A 9 -16.82 -2.18 -5.48
N ILE A 10 -18.10 -1.82 -5.63
CA ILE A 10 -18.73 -0.76 -4.83
C ILE A 10 -18.72 -1.12 -3.34
N ILE A 11 -19.06 -2.36 -2.99
CA ILE A 11 -19.04 -2.81 -1.59
C ILE A 11 -17.62 -2.75 -1.02
N ALA A 12 -16.62 -3.22 -1.77
CA ALA A 12 -15.23 -3.17 -1.34
C ALA A 12 -14.74 -1.73 -1.12
N ILE A 13 -15.06 -0.81 -2.05
CA ILE A 13 -14.72 0.61 -1.92
C ILE A 13 -15.44 1.24 -0.73
N ALA A 14 -16.74 0.98 -0.56
CA ALA A 14 -17.52 1.51 0.55
C ALA A 14 -16.98 1.02 1.90
N LEU A 15 -16.62 -0.27 2.00
CA LEU A 15 -16.01 -0.84 3.19
C LEU A 15 -14.62 -0.23 3.45
N ALA A 16 -13.81 -0.08 2.40
CA ALA A 16 -12.49 0.52 2.49
C ALA A 16 -12.52 1.97 2.96
N LEU A 17 -13.39 2.78 2.37
CA LEU A 17 -13.62 4.16 2.76
C LEU A 17 -14.14 4.25 4.20
N THR A 18 -15.15 3.44 4.55
CA THR A 18 -15.74 3.47 5.90
C THR A 18 -14.69 3.12 6.96
N ALA A 19 -13.90 2.07 6.74
CA ALA A 19 -12.82 1.71 7.67
C ALA A 19 -11.72 2.78 7.73
N SER A 20 -11.41 3.44 6.62
CA SER A 20 -10.45 4.56 6.57
C SER A 20 -10.93 5.76 7.37
N LEU A 21 -12.22 6.09 7.26
CA LEU A 21 -12.85 7.17 8.02
C LEU A 21 -12.86 6.83 9.52
N LEU A 22 -13.33 5.63 9.89
CA LEU A 22 -13.40 5.17 11.28
C LEU A 22 -12.02 5.04 11.95
N GLY A 23 -10.99 4.55 11.26
CA GLY A 23 -9.66 4.40 11.87
C GLY A 23 -9.59 3.32 12.96
N GLY A 24 -8.59 3.45 13.84
CA GLY A 24 -8.37 2.54 14.97
C GLY A 24 -8.27 1.07 14.56
N TRP A 25 -8.94 0.21 15.32
CA TRP A 25 -8.98 -1.23 15.02
C TRP A 25 -9.81 -1.54 13.77
N TYR A 26 -10.79 -0.73 13.38
CA TYR A 26 -11.57 -0.94 12.16
C TYR A 26 -10.66 -0.89 10.93
N PHE A 27 -9.79 0.12 10.87
CA PHE A 27 -8.80 0.26 9.81
C PHE A 27 -7.74 -0.84 9.88
N THR A 28 -7.24 -1.14 11.09
CA THR A 28 -6.22 -2.17 11.30
C THR A 28 -6.71 -3.55 10.85
N LEU A 29 -7.90 -3.97 11.27
CA LEU A 29 -8.48 -5.28 10.90
C LEU A 29 -8.74 -5.39 9.41
N MET A 30 -9.17 -4.31 8.77
CA MET A 30 -9.31 -4.27 7.31
C MET A 30 -7.95 -4.46 6.62
N PHE A 31 -6.92 -3.73 7.03
CA PHE A 31 -5.59 -3.89 6.47
C PHE A 31 -5.00 -5.28 6.75
N CYS A 32 -5.27 -5.87 7.92
CA CYS A 32 -4.94 -7.26 8.21
C CYS A 32 -5.55 -8.22 7.17
N ALA A 33 -6.84 -8.05 6.84
CA ALA A 33 -7.50 -8.86 5.82
C ALA A 33 -6.92 -8.64 4.42
N ILE A 34 -6.68 -7.40 4.01
CA ILE A 34 -6.08 -7.07 2.71
C ILE A 34 -4.67 -7.67 2.60
N VAL A 35 -3.84 -7.47 3.63
CA VAL A 35 -2.47 -8.01 3.69
C VAL A 35 -2.46 -9.53 3.69
N TYR A 36 -3.34 -10.16 4.48
CA TYR A 36 -3.41 -11.62 4.55
C TYR A 36 -3.75 -12.21 3.17
N LEU A 37 -4.78 -11.68 2.51
CA LEU A 37 -5.21 -12.16 1.21
C LEU A 37 -4.19 -11.86 0.11
N GLY A 38 -3.59 -10.66 0.10
CA GLY A 38 -2.52 -10.32 -0.84
C GLY A 38 -1.26 -11.16 -0.65
N GLN A 39 -0.91 -11.51 0.59
CA GLN A 39 0.22 -12.42 0.87
C GLN A 39 -0.06 -13.86 0.43
N LEU A 40 -1.31 -14.35 0.53
CA LEU A 40 -1.66 -15.66 -0.03
C LEU A 40 -1.39 -15.70 -1.54
N GLU A 41 -1.85 -14.69 -2.27
CA GLU A 41 -1.61 -14.56 -3.71
C GLU A 41 -0.11 -14.45 -4.03
N TYR A 42 0.64 -13.66 -3.26
CA TYR A 42 2.10 -13.58 -3.38
C TYR A 42 2.77 -14.95 -3.21
N PHE A 43 2.41 -15.71 -2.17
CA PHE A 43 3.00 -17.03 -1.94
C PHE A 43 2.58 -18.05 -2.99
N ASP A 44 1.40 -17.92 -3.57
CA ASP A 44 0.96 -18.76 -4.69
C ASP A 44 1.74 -18.43 -5.98
N LEU A 45 2.07 -17.15 -6.22
CA LEU A 45 3.00 -16.76 -7.29
C LEU A 45 4.40 -17.38 -7.09
N VAL A 46 4.92 -17.31 -5.87
CA VAL A 46 6.23 -17.90 -5.53
C VAL A 46 6.20 -19.44 -5.68
N ARG A 47 5.10 -20.10 -5.32
CA ARG A 47 4.96 -21.55 -5.53
C ARG A 47 4.87 -21.90 -7.01
N ALA A 48 4.29 -21.04 -7.84
CA ALA A 48 4.20 -21.25 -9.28
C ALA A 48 5.59 -21.28 -9.96
N THR A 49 6.60 -20.61 -9.39
CA THR A 49 8.00 -20.71 -9.86
C THR A 49 8.75 -21.93 -9.33
N GLY A 50 8.10 -22.78 -8.53
CA GLY A 50 8.68 -24.00 -7.96
C GLY A 50 9.42 -23.79 -6.62
N ILE A 51 9.34 -22.59 -6.03
CA ILE A 51 9.96 -22.25 -4.75
C ILE A 51 9.01 -22.64 -3.59
N ALA A 52 9.56 -23.08 -2.46
CA ALA A 52 8.81 -23.51 -1.28
C ALA A 52 9.03 -22.54 -0.09
N PRO A 53 8.39 -21.36 -0.10
CA PRO A 53 8.61 -20.33 0.90
C PRO A 53 8.02 -20.73 2.25
N ALA A 54 8.51 -20.09 3.33
CA ALA A 54 8.00 -20.19 4.68
C ALA A 54 6.66 -19.40 4.85
N ALA A 55 5.69 -19.68 3.98
CA ALA A 55 4.47 -18.89 3.84
C ALA A 55 3.68 -18.75 5.15
N LYS A 56 3.48 -19.87 5.88
CA LYS A 56 2.68 -19.87 7.12
C LYS A 56 3.31 -19.00 8.21
N THR A 57 4.62 -19.13 8.42
CA THR A 57 5.33 -18.34 9.43
C THR A 57 5.32 -16.86 9.05
N THR A 58 5.57 -16.54 7.78
CA THR A 58 5.54 -15.15 7.30
C THR A 58 4.16 -14.53 7.44
N LEU A 59 3.08 -15.24 7.10
CA LEU A 59 1.70 -14.77 7.29
C LEU A 59 1.42 -14.41 8.76
N VAL A 60 1.74 -15.30 9.70
CA VAL A 60 1.51 -15.07 11.14
C VAL A 60 2.31 -13.87 11.64
N VAL A 61 3.57 -13.77 11.24
CA VAL A 61 4.42 -12.64 11.59
C VAL A 61 3.85 -11.34 11.04
N SER A 62 3.43 -11.30 9.78
CA SER A 62 2.87 -10.09 9.17
C SER A 62 1.58 -9.63 9.84
N GLN A 63 0.69 -10.55 10.23
CA GLN A 63 -0.50 -10.19 11.01
C GLN A 63 -0.14 -9.65 12.39
N THR A 64 0.82 -10.28 13.06
CA THR A 64 1.32 -9.81 14.37
C THR A 64 1.96 -8.44 14.26
N LEU A 65 2.71 -8.18 13.18
CA LEU A 65 3.31 -6.89 12.89
C LEU A 65 2.26 -5.79 12.75
N LEU A 66 1.19 -6.03 11.99
CA LEU A 66 0.12 -5.03 11.80
C LEU A 66 -0.58 -4.70 13.12
N ILE A 67 -0.78 -5.71 13.98
CA ILE A 67 -1.34 -5.52 15.33
C ILE A 67 -0.39 -4.69 16.21
N ILE A 68 0.91 -5.01 16.21
CA ILE A 68 1.92 -4.26 16.97
C ILE A 68 2.01 -2.81 16.48
N ALA A 69 1.88 -2.59 15.16
CA ALA A 69 1.92 -1.27 14.55
C ALA A 69 0.81 -0.33 15.05
N THR A 70 -0.32 -0.86 15.53
CA THR A 70 -1.39 -0.08 16.17
C THR A 70 -0.99 0.46 17.54
N PHE A 71 -0.11 -0.24 18.26
CA PHE A 71 0.30 0.13 19.62
C PHE A 71 1.59 0.95 19.64
N SER A 72 2.57 0.58 18.83
CA SER A 72 3.88 1.22 18.81
C SER A 72 4.56 1.05 17.46
N SER A 73 4.84 2.18 16.81
CA SER A 73 5.65 2.24 15.60
C SER A 73 7.07 1.70 15.83
N THR A 74 7.69 2.04 16.96
CA THR A 74 9.04 1.58 17.32
C THR A 74 9.13 0.07 17.50
N LEU A 75 8.15 -0.54 18.17
CA LEU A 75 8.12 -2.00 18.30
C LEU A 75 7.90 -2.66 16.94
N ALA A 76 7.05 -2.10 16.09
CA ALA A 76 6.82 -2.62 14.76
C ALA A 76 8.07 -2.56 13.86
N ASP A 77 8.97 -1.59 14.05
CA ASP A 77 10.27 -1.55 13.36
C ASP A 77 11.19 -2.69 13.79
N ALA A 78 11.19 -3.04 15.08
CA ALA A 78 11.98 -4.14 15.61
C ALA A 78 11.49 -5.53 15.14
N VAL A 79 10.21 -5.66 14.79
CA VAL A 79 9.64 -6.94 14.33
C VAL A 79 10.30 -7.42 13.03
N MET A 80 10.69 -6.53 12.12
CA MET A 80 11.30 -6.93 10.85
C MET A 80 12.63 -7.70 11.02
N PRO A 81 13.67 -7.17 11.69
CA PRO A 81 14.93 -7.91 11.89
C PRO A 81 14.76 -9.15 12.77
N VAL A 82 13.90 -9.08 13.80
CA VAL A 82 13.63 -10.21 14.70
C VAL A 82 12.96 -11.35 13.94
N ALA A 83 11.87 -11.06 13.24
CA ALA A 83 11.15 -12.08 12.50
C ALA A 83 11.92 -12.60 11.28
N GLY A 84 12.68 -11.75 10.60
CA GLY A 84 13.59 -12.19 9.54
C GLY A 84 14.59 -13.24 10.04
N THR A 85 15.14 -13.03 11.23
CA THR A 85 16.06 -13.98 11.88
C THR A 85 15.35 -15.30 12.21
N PHE A 86 14.14 -15.23 12.78
CA PHE A 86 13.35 -16.43 13.07
C PHE A 86 12.94 -17.20 11.81
N ILE A 87 12.61 -16.51 10.71
CA ILE A 87 12.31 -17.15 9.42
C ILE A 87 13.53 -17.92 8.91
N CYS A 88 14.73 -17.33 8.98
CA CYS A 88 15.97 -18.01 8.62
C CYS A 88 16.22 -19.26 9.46
N PHE A 89 16.06 -19.17 10.79
CA PHE A 89 16.21 -20.33 11.67
C PHE A 89 15.16 -21.40 11.41
N TYR A 90 13.90 -21.02 11.20
CA TYR A 90 12.82 -21.95 10.89
C TYR A 90 13.10 -22.74 9.60
N LEU A 91 13.63 -22.08 8.58
CA LEU A 91 14.00 -22.73 7.32
C LEU A 91 15.18 -23.70 7.45
N LEU A 92 16.08 -23.48 8.41
CA LEU A 92 17.20 -24.40 8.70
C LEU A 92 16.71 -25.76 9.23
N PHE A 93 15.61 -25.77 9.97
CA PHE A 93 15.03 -27.01 10.53
C PHE A 93 14.03 -27.69 9.61
N GLN A 94 13.87 -27.24 8.37
CA GLN A 94 12.98 -27.91 7.41
C GLN A 94 13.60 -29.23 6.91
N PRO A 95 12.78 -30.26 6.63
CA PRO A 95 13.26 -31.55 6.11
C PRO A 95 13.95 -31.44 4.74
N LYS A 96 13.64 -30.38 3.99
CA LYS A 96 14.27 -30.06 2.71
C LYS A 96 15.33 -28.98 2.93
N LEU A 97 16.48 -29.12 2.29
CA LEU A 97 17.50 -28.07 2.27
C LEU A 97 16.89 -26.80 1.68
N ALA A 98 16.74 -25.78 2.53
CA ALA A 98 16.25 -24.48 2.11
C ALA A 98 17.24 -23.85 1.13
N THR A 99 16.72 -23.40 -0.01
CA THR A 99 17.51 -22.66 -0.99
C THR A 99 17.59 -21.19 -0.62
N ILE A 100 18.57 -20.48 -1.20
CA ILE A 100 18.64 -19.02 -1.08
C ILE A 100 17.33 -18.38 -1.56
N ALA A 101 16.71 -18.93 -2.61
CA ALA A 101 15.44 -18.45 -3.14
C ALA A 101 14.29 -18.59 -2.12
N ASP A 102 14.21 -19.69 -1.35
CA ASP A 102 13.19 -19.87 -0.31
C ASP A 102 13.32 -18.81 0.80
N ILE A 103 14.56 -18.52 1.21
CA ILE A 103 14.85 -17.48 2.22
C ILE A 103 14.49 -16.09 1.66
N SER A 104 15.00 -15.75 0.48
CA SER A 104 14.78 -14.45 -0.16
C SER A 104 13.31 -14.16 -0.40
N THR A 105 12.53 -15.13 -0.89
CA THR A 105 11.09 -14.96 -1.12
C THR A 105 10.29 -14.90 0.18
N SER A 106 10.72 -15.61 1.23
CA SER A 106 10.07 -15.51 2.55
C SER A 106 10.30 -14.16 3.21
N ILE A 107 11.53 -13.63 3.13
CA ILE A 107 11.88 -12.28 3.62
C ILE A 107 11.20 -11.21 2.77
N LEU A 108 11.18 -11.37 1.45
CA LEU A 108 10.48 -10.45 0.56
C LEU A 108 8.98 -10.45 0.84
N GLY A 109 8.35 -11.60 1.06
CA GLY A 109 6.95 -11.70 1.46
C GLY A 109 6.65 -10.99 2.78
N LEU A 110 7.58 -11.04 3.75
CA LEU A 110 7.47 -10.28 5.00
C LEU A 110 7.63 -8.78 4.76
N PHE A 111 8.66 -8.38 4.03
CA PHE A 111 8.98 -6.99 3.75
C PHE A 111 7.88 -6.33 2.90
N TYR A 112 7.65 -6.85 1.70
CA TYR A 112 6.70 -6.34 0.72
C TYR A 112 5.25 -6.54 1.17
N GLY A 113 4.90 -7.74 1.66
CA GLY A 113 3.52 -8.07 2.00
C GLY A 113 3.08 -7.58 3.38
N GLY A 114 3.98 -7.49 4.36
CA GLY A 114 3.63 -7.14 5.74
C GLY A 114 4.22 -5.81 6.20
N TYR A 115 5.52 -5.64 6.06
CA TYR A 115 6.25 -4.49 6.62
C TYR A 115 5.87 -3.17 5.97
N LEU A 116 5.93 -3.08 4.64
CA LEU A 116 5.57 -1.84 3.95
C LEU A 116 4.08 -1.48 4.15
N PRO A 117 3.11 -2.42 4.04
CA PRO A 117 1.71 -2.10 4.33
C PRO A 117 1.43 -1.73 5.79
N SER A 118 2.26 -2.17 6.75
CA SER A 118 2.10 -1.76 8.16
C SER A 118 2.19 -0.24 8.34
N TYR A 119 2.88 0.47 7.45
CA TYR A 119 2.96 1.94 7.49
C TYR A 119 1.63 2.62 7.22
N TRP A 120 0.67 1.98 6.54
CA TRP A 120 -0.70 2.52 6.46
C TRP A 120 -1.35 2.57 7.83
N VAL A 121 -1.23 1.50 8.62
CA VAL A 121 -1.77 1.43 9.98
C VAL A 121 -1.12 2.51 10.86
N ARG A 122 0.21 2.62 10.78
CA ARG A 122 0.99 3.63 11.53
C ARG A 122 0.64 5.07 11.14
N MET A 123 0.47 5.31 9.83
CA MET A 123 0.06 6.61 9.30
C MET A 123 -1.33 6.98 9.79
N ARG A 124 -2.28 6.03 9.76
CA ARG A 124 -3.64 6.27 10.24
C ARG A 124 -3.71 6.46 11.76
N SER A 125 -2.74 5.94 12.51
CA SER A 125 -2.62 6.14 13.97
C SER A 125 -1.90 7.44 14.37
N LEU A 126 -1.41 8.26 13.43
CA LEU A 126 -0.85 9.58 13.75
C LEU A 126 -1.92 10.48 14.36
N ASP A 127 -1.63 11.01 15.55
CA ASP A 127 -2.56 11.79 16.38
C ASP A 127 -3.93 11.12 16.54
N ALA A 128 -3.93 9.81 16.78
CA ALA A 128 -5.17 9.05 16.92
C ALA A 128 -6.02 9.57 18.10
N VAL A 129 -7.16 10.17 17.76
CA VAL A 129 -8.23 10.54 18.70
C VAL A 129 -9.39 9.58 18.47
N GLY A 130 -9.83 8.87 19.51
CA GLY A 130 -10.96 7.94 19.44
C GLY A 130 -12.16 8.45 20.22
N ASN A 131 -13.31 8.61 19.55
CA ASN A 131 -14.60 8.91 20.17
C ASN A 131 -15.62 7.76 20.06
N LEU A 132 -15.25 6.68 19.36
CA LEU A 132 -16.02 5.45 19.21
C LEU A 132 -15.33 4.26 19.89
N PRO A 133 -16.05 3.14 20.09
CA PRO A 133 -15.43 1.89 20.53
C PRO A 133 -14.27 1.47 19.64
N LEU A 134 -13.36 0.65 20.18
CA LEU A 134 -12.20 0.13 19.45
C LEU A 134 -11.29 1.22 18.85
N GLY A 135 -11.24 2.40 19.48
CA GLY A 135 -10.40 3.52 19.03
C GLY A 135 -10.86 4.12 17.71
N GLY A 136 -12.12 3.90 17.32
CA GLY A 136 -12.71 4.53 16.14
C GLY A 136 -12.91 6.04 16.33
N TYR A 137 -12.95 6.74 15.21
CA TYR A 137 -13.19 8.18 15.12
C TYR A 137 -14.35 8.47 14.17
N TRP A 138 -15.24 9.35 14.56
CA TRP A 138 -16.26 9.93 13.69
C TRP A 138 -16.30 11.44 13.89
N SER A 139 -16.19 12.21 12.81
CA SER A 139 -16.25 13.67 12.90
C SER A 139 -17.70 14.14 13.02
N ASP A 140 -17.93 15.09 13.94
CA ASP A 140 -19.19 15.83 14.05
C ASP A 140 -19.37 16.84 12.91
N ASN A 141 -18.25 17.31 12.33
CA ASN A 141 -18.25 18.24 11.20
C ASN A 141 -17.23 17.85 10.14
N TRP A 142 -17.69 17.15 9.10
CA TRP A 142 -16.86 16.72 7.97
C TRP A 142 -16.40 17.86 7.06
N LEU A 143 -16.99 19.05 7.19
CA LEU A 143 -16.62 20.22 6.39
C LEU A 143 -15.43 20.97 6.97
N ASP A 144 -15.19 20.86 8.29
CA ASP A 144 -14.03 21.45 8.93
C ASP A 144 -12.87 20.46 9.04
N LEU A 145 -12.11 20.37 7.95
CA LEU A 145 -10.95 19.50 7.83
C LEU A 145 -9.85 19.82 8.85
N ASN A 146 -9.81 20.99 9.49
CA ASN A 146 -8.81 21.28 10.51
C ASN A 146 -9.00 20.44 11.78
N THR A 147 -10.25 20.12 12.09
CA THR A 147 -10.62 19.29 13.25
C THR A 147 -10.33 17.80 13.07
N LEU A 148 -10.09 17.36 11.82
CA LEU A 148 -9.82 15.97 11.53
C LEU A 148 -8.40 15.57 11.99
N PRO A 149 -8.23 14.34 12.53
CA PRO A 149 -6.92 13.82 12.91
C PRO A 149 -5.90 13.87 11.77
N GLN A 150 -4.65 14.19 12.08
CA GLN A 150 -3.59 14.29 11.07
C GLN A 150 -3.45 12.98 10.28
N GLY A 151 -3.49 11.83 10.96
CA GLY A 151 -3.40 10.52 10.31
C GLY A 151 -4.52 10.28 9.29
N LEU A 152 -5.74 10.76 9.56
CA LEU A 152 -6.85 10.66 8.61
C LEU A 152 -6.61 11.54 7.38
N LYS A 153 -6.21 12.81 7.59
CA LYS A 153 -5.96 13.78 6.51
C LYS A 153 -4.89 13.28 5.54
N VAL A 154 -3.76 12.79 6.08
CA VAL A 154 -2.64 12.27 5.29
C VAL A 154 -3.02 10.98 4.56
N THR A 155 -3.74 10.07 5.23
CA THR A 155 -4.20 8.81 4.60
C THR A 155 -5.09 9.10 3.39
N LEU A 156 -6.10 9.97 3.55
CA LEU A 156 -7.01 10.34 2.47
C LEU A 156 -6.29 11.09 1.33
N LEU A 157 -5.42 12.04 1.67
CA LEU A 157 -4.61 12.75 0.68
C LEU A 157 -3.78 11.77 -0.15
N THR A 158 -3.17 10.77 0.49
CA THR A 158 -2.37 9.75 -0.20
C THR A 158 -3.22 8.92 -1.15
N PHE A 159 -4.40 8.48 -0.72
CA PHE A 159 -5.33 7.75 -1.60
C PHE A 159 -5.76 8.60 -2.80
N PHE A 160 -6.08 9.89 -2.60
CA PHE A 160 -6.43 10.77 -3.71
C PHE A 160 -5.26 10.97 -4.68
N CYS A 161 -4.03 11.10 -4.19
CA CYS A 161 -2.84 11.19 -5.04
C CYS A 161 -2.63 9.90 -5.87
N ILE A 162 -2.77 8.72 -5.25
CA ILE A 162 -2.67 7.42 -5.95
C ILE A 162 -3.76 7.31 -7.01
N TRP A 163 -5.02 7.62 -6.68
CA TRP A 163 -6.12 7.57 -7.64
C TRP A 163 -5.94 8.57 -8.78
N ALA A 164 -5.47 9.78 -8.49
CA ALA A 164 -5.16 10.76 -9.53
C ALA A 164 -4.02 10.28 -10.44
N ALA A 165 -3.02 9.60 -9.88
CA ALA A 165 -1.94 8.99 -10.67
C ALA A 165 -2.47 7.90 -11.60
N ASP A 166 -3.28 6.98 -11.09
CA ASP A 166 -3.81 5.86 -11.86
C ASP A 166 -4.80 6.34 -12.94
N ILE A 167 -5.71 7.25 -12.59
CA ILE A 167 -6.66 7.84 -13.54
C ILE A 167 -5.91 8.65 -14.61
N GLY A 168 -4.96 9.48 -14.21
CA GLY A 168 -4.15 10.29 -15.13
C GLY A 168 -3.35 9.42 -16.09
N ALA A 169 -2.68 8.39 -15.57
CA ALA A 169 -1.90 7.47 -16.38
C ALA A 169 -2.75 6.64 -17.34
N TYR A 170 -3.90 6.14 -16.88
CA TYR A 170 -4.81 5.36 -17.72
C TYR A 170 -5.46 6.21 -18.82
N THR A 171 -5.98 7.39 -18.48
CA THR A 171 -6.69 8.25 -19.43
C THR A 171 -5.74 8.74 -20.52
N ILE A 172 -4.64 9.38 -20.15
CA ILE A 172 -3.69 9.91 -21.14
C ILE A 172 -2.93 8.78 -21.83
N GLY A 173 -2.56 7.72 -21.12
CA GLY A 173 -1.92 6.56 -21.72
C GLY A 173 -2.77 5.90 -22.80
N LYS A 174 -4.10 5.88 -22.64
CA LYS A 174 -5.02 5.33 -23.64
C LYS A 174 -5.22 6.23 -24.86
N PHE A 175 -5.28 7.54 -24.68
CA PHE A 175 -5.57 8.48 -25.78
C PHE A 175 -4.32 8.97 -26.52
N PHE A 176 -3.21 9.18 -25.79
CA PHE A 176 -2.00 9.82 -26.30
C PHE A 176 -0.74 8.95 -26.16
N GLY A 177 -0.84 7.77 -25.54
CA GLY A 177 0.31 6.89 -25.32
C GLY A 177 0.89 6.36 -26.63
N LYS A 178 2.17 6.63 -26.87
CA LYS A 178 2.91 6.17 -28.06
C LYS A 178 4.10 5.33 -27.67
N THR A 179 4.77 5.68 -26.56
CA THR A 179 6.02 5.07 -26.14
C THR A 179 5.77 4.10 -25.00
N ARG A 180 6.12 2.82 -25.16
CA ARG A 180 5.97 1.82 -24.09
C ARG A 180 6.96 2.11 -22.96
N LEU A 181 6.49 1.99 -21.72
CA LEU A 181 7.29 2.25 -20.53
C LEU A 181 8.26 1.12 -20.22
N SER A 182 7.83 -0.14 -20.36
CA SER A 182 8.69 -1.30 -20.12
C SER A 182 8.23 -2.53 -20.91
N HIS A 183 9.15 -3.48 -21.11
CA HIS A 183 8.82 -4.79 -21.69
C HIS A 183 7.97 -5.65 -20.74
N ILE A 184 8.06 -5.40 -19.43
CA ILE A 184 7.36 -6.13 -18.37
C ILE A 184 5.87 -5.80 -18.36
N SER A 185 5.52 -4.52 -18.59
CA SER A 185 4.14 -4.03 -18.65
C SER A 185 3.86 -3.32 -19.99
N PRO A 186 3.58 -4.06 -21.07
CA PRO A 186 3.49 -3.50 -22.43
C PRO A 186 2.30 -2.55 -22.64
N LYS A 187 1.36 -2.49 -21.69
CA LYS A 187 0.21 -1.58 -21.73
C LYS A 187 0.51 -0.20 -21.14
N LYS A 188 1.58 -0.06 -20.36
CA LYS A 188 1.95 1.22 -19.76
C LYS A 188 2.77 2.04 -20.75
N THR A 189 2.50 3.34 -20.80
CA THR A 189 3.19 4.27 -21.68
C THR A 189 3.94 5.34 -20.88
N VAL A 190 5.03 5.86 -21.44
CA VAL A 190 5.84 6.93 -20.83
C VAL A 190 5.00 8.20 -20.68
N GLU A 191 4.19 8.51 -21.69
CA GLU A 191 3.29 9.67 -21.66
C GLU A 191 2.24 9.50 -20.57
N GLY A 192 1.64 8.31 -20.43
CA GLY A 192 0.73 8.01 -19.34
C GLY A 192 1.40 8.16 -17.98
N ALA A 193 2.59 7.59 -17.78
CA ALA A 193 3.33 7.70 -16.53
C ALA A 193 3.62 9.16 -16.14
N ALA A 194 4.08 9.99 -17.09
CA ALA A 194 4.36 11.40 -16.84
C ALA A 194 3.10 12.17 -16.39
N PHE A 195 1.96 11.91 -17.05
CA PHE A 195 0.69 12.53 -16.68
C PHE A 195 0.11 12.01 -15.36
N GLY A 196 0.31 10.72 -15.04
CA GLY A 196 -0.05 10.18 -13.73
C GLY A 196 0.72 10.87 -12.61
N VAL A 197 2.05 11.03 -12.77
CA VAL A 197 2.87 11.77 -11.80
C VAL A 197 2.41 13.23 -11.69
N ALA A 198 2.11 13.90 -12.81
CA ALA A 198 1.59 15.26 -12.79
C ALA A 198 0.23 15.37 -12.07
N GLY A 199 -0.66 14.39 -12.24
CA GLY A 199 -1.94 14.31 -11.52
C GLY A 199 -1.75 14.17 -10.01
N SER A 200 -0.83 13.30 -9.59
CA SER A 200 -0.44 13.16 -8.18
C SER A 200 0.13 14.46 -7.60
N ILE A 201 0.99 15.16 -8.35
CA ILE A 201 1.53 16.48 -7.96
C ILE A 201 0.43 17.50 -7.79
N ALA A 202 -0.52 17.59 -8.72
CA ALA A 202 -1.62 18.55 -8.62
C ALA A 202 -2.47 18.33 -7.36
N VAL A 203 -2.81 17.08 -7.06
CA VAL A 203 -3.58 16.73 -5.84
C VAL A 203 -2.77 16.99 -4.58
N ALA A 204 -1.48 16.61 -4.55
CA ALA A 204 -0.62 16.84 -3.40
C ALA A 204 -0.40 18.33 -3.12
N MET A 205 -0.23 19.15 -4.15
CA MET A 205 -0.13 20.61 -4.00
C MET A 205 -1.42 21.23 -3.49
N ALA A 206 -2.57 20.81 -4.03
CA ALA A 206 -3.87 21.27 -3.53
C ALA A 206 -4.09 20.86 -2.06
N GLY A 207 -3.72 19.63 -1.70
CA GLY A 207 -3.78 19.13 -0.34
C GLY A 207 -2.85 19.88 0.61
N ALA A 208 -1.59 20.11 0.23
CA ALA A 208 -0.62 20.84 1.03
C ALA A 208 -1.04 22.31 1.25
N TRP A 209 -1.59 22.95 0.22
CA TRP A 209 -2.16 24.30 0.32
C TRP A 209 -3.35 24.34 1.28
N TYR A 210 -4.27 23.40 1.14
CA TYR A 210 -5.48 23.34 1.95
C TYR A 210 -5.20 23.00 3.43
N LEU A 211 -4.20 22.15 3.68
CA LEU A 211 -3.76 21.77 5.03
C LEU A 211 -2.80 22.78 5.66
N ASP A 212 -2.55 23.91 4.99
CA ASP A 212 -1.64 24.99 5.42
C ASP A 212 -0.24 24.47 5.81
N TRP A 213 0.31 23.56 5.00
CA TRP A 213 1.66 23.05 5.23
C TRP A 213 2.70 24.13 4.94
N SER A 214 3.73 24.23 5.80
CA SER A 214 4.85 25.12 5.53
C SER A 214 5.48 24.81 4.17
N GLY A 215 5.72 25.86 3.39
CA GLY A 215 6.24 25.73 2.04
C GLY A 215 5.38 24.84 1.13
N TRP A 216 4.05 24.93 1.24
CA TRP A 216 3.06 24.08 0.55
C TRP A 216 3.37 23.79 -0.92
N THR A 217 3.97 24.74 -1.65
CA THR A 217 4.38 24.56 -3.04
C THR A 217 5.45 23.48 -3.18
N TRP A 218 6.50 23.55 -2.37
CA TRP A 218 7.62 22.61 -2.39
C TRP A 218 7.27 21.29 -1.72
N THR A 219 6.55 21.33 -0.60
CA THR A 219 6.12 20.12 0.11
C THR A 219 5.09 19.32 -0.70
N GLY A 220 4.11 20.00 -1.30
CA GLY A 220 3.14 19.38 -2.20
C GLY A 220 3.78 18.80 -3.45
N LEU A 221 4.71 19.52 -4.09
CA LEU A 221 5.45 19.01 -5.25
C LEU A 221 6.27 17.77 -4.90
N ALA A 222 7.02 17.81 -3.79
CA ALA A 222 7.84 16.69 -3.34
C ALA A 222 6.97 15.47 -2.99
N LEU A 223 5.90 15.67 -2.22
CA LEU A 223 4.97 14.59 -1.84
C LEU A 223 4.33 13.94 -3.07
N GLY A 224 3.79 14.74 -3.99
CA GLY A 224 3.12 14.24 -5.18
C GLY A 224 4.06 13.49 -6.12
N LEU A 225 5.31 13.96 -6.26
CA LEU A 225 6.35 13.26 -7.02
C LEU A 225 6.71 11.92 -6.39
N ILE A 226 6.91 11.89 -5.06
CA ILE A 226 7.19 10.65 -4.31
C ILE A 226 6.05 9.65 -4.49
N ILE A 227 4.80 10.07 -4.28
CA ILE A 227 3.63 9.18 -4.41
C ILE A 227 3.49 8.68 -5.85
N GLY A 228 3.59 9.57 -6.84
CA GLY A 228 3.38 9.21 -8.24
C GLY A 228 4.44 8.25 -8.78
N ILE A 229 5.71 8.41 -8.37
CA ILE A 229 6.77 7.47 -8.73
C ILE A 229 6.60 6.15 -7.98
N ALA A 230 6.32 6.20 -6.67
CA ALA A 230 6.18 5.00 -5.86
C ALA A 230 5.00 4.12 -6.27
N SER A 231 3.86 4.71 -6.64
CA SER A 231 2.71 3.96 -7.17
C SER A 231 3.07 3.27 -8.50
N LEU A 232 3.73 3.99 -9.40
CA LEU A 232 4.19 3.44 -10.67
C LEU A 232 5.16 2.27 -10.49
N LEU A 233 6.13 2.40 -9.57
CA LEU A 233 7.10 1.36 -9.25
C LEU A 233 6.44 0.14 -8.58
N GLY A 234 5.41 0.35 -7.76
CA GLY A 234 4.62 -0.72 -7.15
C GLY A 234 3.97 -1.63 -8.18
N ASP A 235 3.22 -1.06 -9.11
CA ASP A 235 2.57 -1.82 -10.19
C ASP A 235 3.59 -2.47 -11.13
N LEU A 236 4.72 -1.81 -11.42
CA LEU A 236 5.80 -2.45 -12.19
C LEU A 236 6.44 -3.63 -11.46
N THR A 237 6.59 -3.54 -10.14
CA THR A 237 7.14 -4.61 -9.31
C THR A 237 6.20 -5.82 -9.30
N GLU A 238 4.90 -5.60 -9.16
CA GLU A 238 3.91 -6.67 -9.19
C GLU A 238 3.80 -7.29 -10.60
N SER A 239 3.81 -6.45 -11.64
CA SER A 239 3.88 -6.90 -13.03
C SER A 239 5.11 -7.78 -13.29
N MET A 240 6.27 -7.44 -12.71
CA MET A 240 7.49 -8.25 -12.81
C MET A 240 7.31 -9.62 -12.15
N MET A 241 6.77 -9.67 -10.93
CA MET A 241 6.52 -10.92 -10.20
C MET A 241 5.57 -11.85 -10.98
N LYS A 242 4.50 -11.30 -11.58
CA LYS A 242 3.57 -12.08 -12.40
C LYS A 242 4.23 -12.70 -13.64
N ARG A 243 5.10 -11.93 -14.31
CA ARG A 243 5.83 -12.42 -15.50
C ARG A 243 6.83 -13.51 -15.15
N ASP A 244 7.51 -13.38 -14.03
CA ASP A 244 8.44 -14.40 -13.52
C ASP A 244 7.70 -15.70 -13.17
N ALA A 245 6.53 -15.60 -12.53
CA ALA A 245 5.65 -16.72 -12.23
C ALA A 245 4.92 -17.32 -13.45
N GLY A 246 5.10 -16.75 -14.66
CA GLY A 246 4.43 -17.22 -15.88
C GLY A 246 2.91 -17.01 -15.90
N VAL A 247 2.37 -16.24 -14.96
CA VAL A 247 0.93 -15.94 -14.86
C VAL A 247 0.63 -14.50 -15.26
N LYS A 248 -0.65 -14.22 -15.53
CA LYS A 248 -1.10 -12.88 -15.93
C LYS A 248 -1.75 -12.10 -14.79
N ASP A 249 -2.48 -12.79 -13.93
CA ASP A 249 -3.22 -12.24 -12.78
C ASP A 249 -2.67 -12.92 -11.52
N SER A 250 -2.53 -12.18 -10.41
CA SER A 250 -1.94 -12.69 -9.16
C SER A 250 -2.86 -13.66 -8.40
N GLY A 251 -4.16 -13.61 -8.65
CA GLY A 251 -5.14 -14.52 -8.08
C GLY A 251 -6.52 -14.42 -8.73
N GLN A 252 -7.45 -15.28 -8.30
CA GLN A 252 -8.87 -15.24 -8.68
C GLN A 252 -9.79 -15.02 -7.47
N LEU A 253 -9.22 -14.57 -6.36
CA LEU A 253 -9.86 -14.56 -5.04
C LEU A 253 -11.09 -13.66 -5.01
N ILE A 254 -11.13 -12.59 -5.83
CA ILE A 254 -12.33 -11.81 -6.08
C ILE A 254 -12.90 -12.16 -7.48
N PRO A 255 -14.06 -12.85 -7.55
CA PRO A 255 -14.66 -13.29 -8.80
C PRO A 255 -14.84 -12.14 -9.82
N GLY A 256 -13.98 -12.12 -10.84
CA GLY A 256 -14.03 -11.13 -11.90
C GLY A 256 -13.38 -9.78 -11.60
N HIS A 257 -12.52 -9.70 -10.59
CA HIS A 257 -11.91 -8.46 -10.11
C HIS A 257 -10.37 -8.52 -9.98
N GLY A 258 -9.77 -9.67 -10.33
CA GLY A 258 -8.33 -9.93 -10.19
C GLY A 258 -7.98 -10.40 -8.78
N GLY A 259 -6.69 -10.40 -8.47
CA GLY A 259 -6.18 -10.57 -7.13
C GLY A 259 -6.36 -9.32 -6.26
N ILE A 260 -6.25 -9.48 -4.95
CA ILE A 260 -6.10 -8.37 -4.01
C ILE A 260 -4.72 -7.72 -4.17
N LEU A 261 -3.70 -8.52 -4.50
CA LEU A 261 -2.35 -8.04 -4.77
C LEU A 261 -2.33 -7.13 -6.02
N ASP A 262 -3.11 -7.45 -7.05
CA ASP A 262 -3.30 -6.62 -8.26
C ASP A 262 -3.90 -5.22 -7.96
N ARG A 263 -4.48 -5.04 -6.78
CA ARG A 263 -5.13 -3.79 -6.36
C ARG A 263 -4.37 -3.02 -5.30
N ALA A 264 -3.51 -3.73 -4.57
CA ALA A 264 -2.72 -3.18 -3.48
C ALA A 264 -1.30 -2.77 -3.92
N ASP A 265 -0.86 -3.19 -5.11
CA ASP A 265 0.48 -2.97 -5.69
C ASP A 265 0.99 -1.52 -5.59
N SER A 266 0.19 -0.54 -5.99
CA SER A 266 0.49 0.89 -5.91
C SER A 266 0.54 1.43 -4.49
N TYR A 267 -0.08 0.74 -3.53
CA TYR A 267 -0.21 1.17 -2.13
C TYR A 267 0.95 0.67 -1.26
N VAL A 268 1.65 -0.39 -1.67
CA VAL A 268 2.68 -1.02 -0.85
C VAL A 268 3.87 -0.07 -0.62
N PHE A 269 4.46 0.46 -1.69
CA PHE A 269 5.65 1.33 -1.57
C PHE A 269 5.33 2.77 -1.15
N THR A 270 4.11 3.24 -1.42
CA THR A 270 3.71 4.62 -1.11
C THR A 270 3.60 4.87 0.40
N ALA A 271 3.09 3.88 1.16
CA ALA A 271 2.86 4.01 2.60
C ALA A 271 4.07 4.47 3.43
N PRO A 272 5.24 3.77 3.40
CA PRO A 272 6.41 4.17 4.19
C PRO A 272 6.99 5.50 3.74
N LEU A 273 6.96 5.79 2.45
CA LEU A 273 7.52 7.03 1.90
C LEU A 273 6.73 8.25 2.38
N VAL A 274 5.39 8.16 2.34
CA VAL A 274 4.53 9.23 2.86
C VAL A 274 4.64 9.34 4.38
N TYR A 275 4.67 8.20 5.09
CA TYR A 275 4.79 8.21 6.56
C TYR A 275 6.04 8.99 6.98
N TYR A 276 7.21 8.64 6.44
CA TYR A 276 8.45 9.34 6.78
C TYR A 276 8.51 10.76 6.22
N PHE A 277 7.88 11.03 5.07
CA PHE A 277 7.74 12.41 4.60
C PHE A 277 7.02 13.29 5.63
N VAL A 278 5.93 12.80 6.21
CA VAL A 278 5.15 13.57 7.19
C VAL A 278 5.79 13.57 8.57
N THR A 279 6.38 12.47 9.03
CA THR A 279 6.91 12.39 10.41
C THR A 279 8.35 12.89 10.54
N LEU A 280 9.15 12.83 9.48
CA LEU A 280 10.57 13.25 9.51
C LEU A 280 10.82 14.49 8.67
N PHE A 281 10.33 14.55 7.43
CA PHE A 281 10.69 15.65 6.53
C PHE A 281 9.89 16.94 6.80
N LEU A 282 8.57 16.83 6.90
CA LEU A 282 7.68 17.99 7.09
C LEU A 282 8.00 18.79 8.38
N PRO A 283 8.29 18.17 9.53
CA PRO A 283 8.62 18.90 10.76
C PRO A 283 9.99 19.59 10.74
N LEU A 284 10.86 19.25 9.78
CA LEU A 284 12.16 19.91 9.62
C LEU A 284 12.05 21.26 8.90
N LEU A 285 10.91 21.54 8.27
CA LEU A 285 10.69 22.81 7.58
C LEU A 285 10.31 23.90 8.59
N PRO A 286 10.89 25.10 8.48
CA PRO A 286 10.54 26.20 9.37
C PRO A 286 9.06 26.57 9.17
N SER A 287 8.31 26.64 10.25
CA SER A 287 6.92 27.13 10.29
C SER A 287 6.83 28.61 9.94
#